data_AF-A0AA36AFH9-F1
#
_entry.id   AF-A0AA36AFH9-F1
#
_cell.length_a   1.000
_cell.length_b   1.000
_cell.length_c   1.000
_cell.angle_alpha   90.00
_cell.angle_beta   90.00
_cell.angle_gamma   90.00
#
_symmetry.space_group_name_H-M   'P 1'
#
loop_
_entity.id
_entity.type
_entity.pdbx_description
1 polymer ?
#
loop_
_entity_poly.entity_id
_entity_poly.type
_entity_poly.pdbx_seq_one_letter_code
_entity_poly.pdbx_strand_id
1 'polypeptide(L)'
;MNIDQDFIRTTVLSFHRSLMRDGFLCDHSELLPLNGNYDDEVYQKIYALKYLPAYYFEYCILANSLQKRLSKNNVTDVNIASMGCGLYPDYFALLHNLDGINFNYYGYDVCRWKARRLLPEGNDNLYLTLRSVNQISTKILGKFDVFIFPKSIKDIEQSSDIEHLAQEISKTKKDKLYFLNSYVNTSLDQTSAHVNIFEHIHNELIRHDFQTADKHTVTQYMGHANTGLKAIDVHFDYPKECIVLCQDKDNECRCKVRDYPILTNRYLDYQILEYTR
;
A
#
# COMPACT_ATOMS: atom_id res chain seq x y z
N MET A 1 -4.04 -13.79 10.64
CA MET A 1 -3.95 -12.36 10.30
C MET A 1 -4.10 -11.60 11.59
N ASN A 2 -3.18 -10.69 11.84
CA ASN A 2 -3.13 -9.86 13.01
C ASN A 2 -3.38 -8.41 12.56
N ILE A 3 -4.48 -7.82 13.04
CA ILE A 3 -4.79 -6.40 12.88
C ILE A 3 -4.45 -5.74 14.21
N ASP A 4 -3.37 -4.94 14.21
CA ASP A 4 -2.94 -4.24 15.41
C ASP A 4 -3.81 -2.99 15.64
N GLN A 5 -4.71 -3.08 16.62
CA GLN A 5 -5.61 -2.00 16.98
C GLN A 5 -4.86 -0.79 17.57
N ASP A 6 -3.78 -1.02 18.31
CA ASP A 6 -3.01 0.05 18.94
C ASP A 6 -2.25 0.86 17.90
N PHE A 7 -1.73 0.19 16.86
CA PHE A 7 -1.17 0.85 15.68
C PHE A 7 -2.19 1.76 15.00
N ILE A 8 -3.39 1.24 14.69
CA ILE A 8 -4.46 2.03 14.05
C ILE A 8 -4.79 3.25 14.90
N ARG A 9 -5.06 3.03 16.20
CA ARG A 9 -5.46 4.09 17.12
C ARG A 9 -4.39 5.16 17.27
N THR A 10 -3.15 4.76 17.52
CA THR A 10 -2.02 5.68 17.74
C THR A 10 -1.74 6.49 16.49
N THR A 11 -1.72 5.84 15.33
CA THR A 11 -1.49 6.50 14.04
C THR A 11 -2.59 7.50 13.73
N VAL A 12 -3.86 7.09 13.77
CA VAL A 12 -4.99 7.99 13.47
C VAL A 12 -5.01 9.20 14.42
N LEU A 13 -4.81 8.98 15.72
CA LEU A 13 -4.77 10.08 16.70
C LEU A 13 -3.59 11.03 16.46
N SER A 14 -2.41 10.50 16.10
CA SER A 14 -1.22 11.31 15.78
C SER A 14 -1.47 12.24 14.60
N PHE A 15 -1.95 11.69 13.48
CA PHE A 15 -2.30 12.45 12.28
C PHE A 15 -3.42 13.46 12.55
N HIS A 16 -4.49 13.04 13.22
CA HIS A 16 -5.62 13.90 13.51
C HIS A 16 -5.21 15.08 14.41
N ARG A 17 -4.50 14.81 15.51
CA ARG A 17 -4.03 15.88 16.41
C ARG A 17 -3.07 16.84 15.71
N SER A 18 -2.19 16.34 14.84
CA SER A 18 -1.32 17.20 14.04
C SER A 18 -2.14 18.08 13.10
N LEU A 19 -3.08 17.50 12.35
CA LEU A 19 -3.91 18.21 11.38
C LEU A 19 -4.75 19.31 12.06
N MET A 20 -5.36 19.00 13.20
CA MET A 20 -6.21 19.95 13.94
C MET A 20 -5.43 21.11 14.59
N ARG A 21 -4.11 21.00 14.74
CA ARG A 21 -3.26 22.12 15.20
C ARG A 21 -2.97 23.13 14.10
N ASP A 22 -2.93 22.68 12.84
CA ASP A 22 -2.49 23.49 11.71
C ASP A 22 -3.58 24.48 11.22
N GLY A 23 -4.85 24.29 11.63
CA GLY A 23 -5.94 25.22 11.37
C GLY A 23 -6.61 25.03 9.99
N PHE A 24 -7.05 26.14 9.39
CA PHE A 24 -7.96 26.24 8.23
C PHE A 24 -7.68 25.23 7.09
N LEU A 25 -8.61 24.30 6.85
CA LEU A 25 -8.49 23.25 5.81
C LEU A 25 -9.23 23.59 4.50
N CYS A 26 -9.55 24.86 4.26
CA CYS A 26 -10.41 25.25 3.13
C CYS A 26 -9.75 25.08 1.77
N ASP A 27 -8.43 25.28 1.68
CA ASP A 27 -7.67 25.10 0.44
C ASP A 27 -7.46 23.60 0.10
N HIS A 28 -7.71 22.72 1.07
CA HIS A 28 -7.56 21.26 0.96
C HIS A 28 -8.91 20.55 0.85
N SER A 29 -9.97 21.29 0.51
CA SER A 29 -11.34 20.78 0.39
C SER A 29 -11.56 19.86 -0.81
N GLU A 30 -10.65 19.87 -1.77
CA GLU A 30 -10.69 19.00 -2.94
C GLU A 30 -10.15 17.59 -2.64
N LEU A 31 -10.75 16.58 -3.27
CA LEU A 31 -10.54 15.15 -2.97
C LEU A 31 -9.12 14.64 -3.26
N LEU A 32 -8.38 15.32 -4.12
CA LEU A 32 -7.04 14.96 -4.58
C LEU A 32 -6.22 16.26 -4.79
N PRO A 33 -4.90 16.24 -4.61
CA PRO A 33 -4.07 17.39 -4.96
C PRO A 33 -4.20 17.67 -6.46
N LEU A 34 -4.42 18.93 -6.84
CA LEU A 34 -4.70 19.41 -8.20
C LEU A 34 -3.71 18.93 -9.30
N ASN A 35 -2.52 18.46 -8.91
CA ASN A 35 -1.47 17.99 -9.84
C ASN A 35 -0.91 16.60 -9.49
N GLY A 36 -1.58 15.80 -8.65
CA GLY A 36 -1.01 14.53 -8.16
C GLY A 36 0.25 14.69 -7.30
N ASN A 37 0.60 15.92 -6.92
CA ASN A 37 1.74 16.20 -6.07
C ASN A 37 1.35 16.03 -4.60
N TYR A 38 1.83 14.95 -4.00
CA TYR A 38 1.59 14.65 -2.59
C TYR A 38 2.59 15.32 -1.64
N ASP A 39 3.47 16.23 -2.07
CA ASP A 39 4.49 16.88 -1.20
C ASP A 39 3.92 17.87 -0.15
N ASP A 40 2.64 18.22 -0.28
CA ASP A 40 1.92 19.02 0.70
C ASP A 40 1.59 18.17 1.93
N GLU A 41 2.12 18.58 3.07
CA GLU A 41 1.99 17.83 4.33
C GLU A 41 0.55 17.78 4.85
N VAL A 42 -0.29 18.79 4.60
CA VAL A 42 -1.71 18.79 4.97
C VAL A 42 -2.46 17.76 4.16
N TYR A 43 -2.23 17.69 2.84
CA TYR A 43 -2.79 16.62 2.00
C TYR A 43 -2.30 15.24 2.45
N GLN A 44 -1.01 15.06 2.79
CA GLN A 44 -0.51 13.79 3.31
C GLN A 44 -1.22 13.36 4.60
N LYS A 45 -1.54 14.31 5.50
CA LYS A 45 -2.27 14.03 6.75
C LYS A 45 -3.73 13.66 6.48
N ILE A 46 -4.41 14.36 5.59
CA ILE A 46 -5.79 14.03 5.17
C ILE A 46 -5.81 12.63 4.52
N TYR A 47 -4.85 12.37 3.63
CA TYR A 47 -4.65 11.06 3.01
C TYR A 47 -4.47 9.96 4.07
N ALA A 48 -3.63 10.19 5.08
CA ALA A 48 -3.41 9.24 6.16
C ALA A 48 -4.72 8.88 6.87
N LEU A 49 -5.50 9.90 7.27
CA LEU A 49 -6.76 9.71 8.00
C LEU A 49 -7.80 8.96 7.17
N LYS A 50 -7.82 9.20 5.85
CA LYS A 50 -8.78 8.56 4.95
C LYS A 50 -8.42 7.13 4.58
N TYR A 51 -7.16 6.90 4.19
CA TYR A 51 -6.74 5.69 3.49
C TYR A 51 -5.90 4.75 4.34
N LEU A 52 -5.03 5.28 5.21
CA LEU A 52 -4.00 4.47 5.88
C LEU A 52 -4.58 3.29 6.66
N PRO A 53 -5.62 3.43 7.50
CA PRO A 53 -6.14 2.29 8.26
C PRO A 53 -6.70 1.17 7.39
N ALA A 54 -7.41 1.51 6.31
CA ALA A 54 -7.97 0.52 5.39
C ALA A 54 -6.88 -0.15 4.55
N TYR A 55 -5.84 0.60 4.16
CA TYR A 55 -4.73 0.04 3.41
C TYR A 55 -3.87 -0.86 4.31
N TYR A 56 -3.60 -0.44 5.54
CA TYR A 56 -2.97 -1.29 6.55
C TYR A 56 -3.73 -2.61 6.74
N PHE A 57 -5.06 -2.56 6.84
CA PHE A 57 -5.91 -3.75 6.93
C PHE A 57 -5.70 -4.69 5.74
N GLU A 58 -5.73 -4.15 4.51
CA GLU A 58 -5.50 -4.95 3.30
C GLU A 58 -4.09 -5.56 3.26
N TYR A 59 -3.08 -4.78 3.63
CA TYR A 59 -1.72 -5.30 3.68
C TYR A 59 -1.52 -6.33 4.78
N CYS A 60 -2.30 -6.31 5.87
CA CYS A 60 -2.27 -7.40 6.85
C CYS A 60 -2.76 -8.72 6.24
N ILE A 61 -3.77 -8.66 5.36
CA ILE A 61 -4.23 -9.84 4.61
C ILE A 61 -3.12 -10.36 3.70
N LEU A 62 -2.49 -9.45 2.93
CA LEU A 62 -1.41 -9.78 2.01
C LEU A 62 -0.18 -10.33 2.74
N ALA A 63 0.27 -9.68 3.81
CA ALA A 63 1.41 -10.09 4.62
C ALA A 63 1.17 -11.45 5.29
N ASN A 64 -0.01 -11.69 5.86
CA ASN A 64 -0.38 -12.99 6.40
C ASN A 64 -0.44 -14.09 5.32
N SER A 65 -0.84 -13.74 4.09
CA SER A 65 -0.83 -14.69 2.97
C SER A 65 0.59 -15.00 2.50
N LEU A 66 1.46 -13.99 2.45
CA LEU A 66 2.88 -14.13 2.17
C LEU A 66 3.55 -15.01 3.22
N GLN A 67 3.31 -14.76 4.51
CA GLN A 67 3.86 -15.56 5.62
C GLN A 67 3.57 -17.05 5.42
N LYS A 68 2.33 -17.42 5.09
CA LYS A 68 1.95 -18.82 4.83
C LYS A 68 2.71 -19.42 3.66
N ARG A 69 2.92 -18.66 2.57
CA ARG A 69 3.68 -19.10 1.40
C ARG A 69 5.16 -19.27 1.71
N LEU A 70 5.76 -18.34 2.45
CA LEU A 70 7.16 -18.41 2.86
C LEU A 70 7.41 -19.60 3.80
N SER A 71 6.57 -19.76 4.83
CA SER A 71 6.66 -20.87 5.79
C SER A 71 6.50 -22.24 5.12
N LYS A 72 5.57 -22.37 4.16
CA LYS A 72 5.42 -23.61 3.37
C LYS A 72 6.69 -23.98 2.59
N ASN A 73 7.47 -22.97 2.20
CA ASN A 73 8.71 -23.11 1.45
C ASN A 73 9.97 -23.11 2.34
N ASN A 74 9.82 -23.15 3.67
CA ASN A 74 10.91 -23.07 4.65
C ASN A 74 11.83 -21.85 4.43
N VAL A 75 11.28 -20.74 3.93
CA VAL A 75 12.00 -19.47 3.82
C VAL A 75 11.93 -18.78 5.18
N THR A 76 13.05 -18.29 5.70
CA THR A 76 13.13 -17.58 6.99
C THR A 76 13.56 -16.11 6.85
N ASP A 77 14.10 -15.73 5.70
CA ASP A 77 14.67 -14.40 5.47
C ASP A 77 14.29 -13.91 4.06
N VAL A 78 13.77 -12.69 3.96
CA VAL A 78 13.38 -12.08 2.68
C VAL A 78 13.77 -10.61 2.59
N ASN A 79 14.14 -10.16 1.40
CA ASN A 79 14.21 -8.73 1.09
C ASN A 79 12.96 -8.31 0.32
N ILE A 80 12.34 -7.23 0.77
CA ILE A 80 11.05 -6.75 0.26
C ILE A 80 11.25 -5.36 -0.35
N ALA A 81 10.82 -5.16 -1.58
CA ALA A 81 10.76 -3.84 -2.22
C ALA A 81 9.31 -3.37 -2.37
N SER A 82 9.01 -2.14 -1.94
CA SER A 82 7.70 -1.51 -2.11
C SER A 82 7.79 -0.30 -3.03
N MET A 83 7.06 -0.35 -4.14
CA MET A 83 7.17 0.58 -5.27
C MET A 83 6.08 1.66 -5.22
N GLY A 84 6.39 2.82 -4.66
CA GLY A 84 5.39 3.85 -4.31
C GLY A 84 4.91 3.70 -2.86
N CYS A 85 5.87 3.53 -1.94
CA CYS A 85 5.59 3.13 -0.57
C CYS A 85 4.79 4.15 0.26
N GLY A 86 4.74 5.43 -0.11
CA GLY A 86 3.88 6.40 0.57
C GLY A 86 4.17 6.56 2.06
N LEU A 87 3.12 6.45 2.88
CA LEU A 87 3.18 6.34 4.34
C LEU A 87 3.48 4.91 4.84
N TYR A 88 3.89 4.01 3.95
CA TYR A 88 4.30 2.62 4.18
C TYR A 88 3.43 1.81 5.16
N PRO A 89 2.08 1.81 5.04
CA PRO A 89 1.24 0.94 5.87
C PRO A 89 1.53 -0.56 5.63
N ASP A 90 2.07 -0.91 4.46
CA ASP A 90 2.54 -2.25 4.13
C ASP A 90 3.72 -2.70 5.01
N TYR A 91 4.65 -1.80 5.34
CA TYR A 91 5.75 -2.09 6.28
C TYR A 91 5.24 -2.54 7.65
N PHE A 92 4.30 -1.78 8.25
CA PHE A 92 3.73 -2.15 9.54
C PHE A 92 2.89 -3.43 9.46
N ALA A 93 2.17 -3.63 8.36
CA ALA A 93 1.45 -4.87 8.13
C ALA A 93 2.39 -6.09 8.10
N LEU A 94 3.55 -5.96 7.45
CA LEU A 94 4.59 -6.99 7.43
C LEU A 94 5.15 -7.22 8.84
N LEU A 95 5.52 -6.16 9.58
CA LEU A 95 5.98 -6.28 10.97
C LEU A 95 5.01 -7.08 11.84
N HIS A 96 3.70 -6.86 11.68
CA HIS A 96 2.69 -7.47 12.53
C HIS A 96 2.24 -8.87 12.08
N ASN A 97 2.60 -9.30 10.86
CA ASN A 97 2.09 -10.55 10.27
C ASN A 97 3.16 -11.51 9.73
N LEU A 98 4.43 -11.11 9.60
CA LEU A 98 5.54 -11.98 9.17
C LEU A 98 6.21 -12.68 10.36
N ASP A 99 5.40 -13.30 11.24
CA ASP A 99 5.94 -14.02 12.40
C ASP A 99 6.83 -15.21 11.95
N GLY A 100 8.00 -15.32 12.60
CA GLY A 100 9.04 -16.29 12.27
C GLY A 100 9.82 -16.01 10.98
N ILE A 101 9.56 -14.90 10.29
CA ILE A 101 10.26 -14.50 9.05
C ILE A 101 10.99 -13.17 9.28
N ASN A 102 12.31 -13.18 9.17
CA ASN A 102 13.10 -11.96 9.13
C ASN A 102 12.90 -11.27 7.77
N PHE A 103 12.82 -9.95 7.77
CA PHE A 103 12.78 -9.21 6.52
C PHE A 103 13.51 -7.88 6.60
N ASN A 104 14.04 -7.44 5.45
CA ASN A 104 14.45 -6.06 5.21
C ASN A 104 13.47 -5.41 4.23
N TYR A 105 12.94 -4.25 4.59
CA TYR A 105 11.98 -3.50 3.78
C TYR A 105 12.65 -2.31 3.10
N TYR A 106 12.46 -2.20 1.79
CA TYR A 106 13.01 -1.14 0.96
C TYR A 106 11.85 -0.42 0.27
N GLY A 107 11.48 0.74 0.81
CA GLY A 107 10.45 1.60 0.24
C GLY A 107 11.02 2.60 -0.76
N TYR A 108 10.46 2.64 -1.96
CA TYR A 108 10.77 3.61 -3.00
C TYR A 108 9.58 4.54 -3.20
N ASP A 109 9.82 5.83 -3.29
CA ASP A 109 8.78 6.82 -3.62
C ASP A 109 9.42 8.04 -4.28
N VAL A 110 8.68 8.71 -5.16
CA VAL A 110 9.11 9.98 -5.78
C VAL A 110 8.72 11.19 -4.95
N CYS A 111 7.69 11.07 -4.11
CA CYS A 111 7.18 12.13 -3.25
C CYS A 111 7.91 12.13 -1.91
N ARG A 112 8.13 13.34 -1.38
CA ARG A 112 8.67 13.51 -0.03
C ARG A 112 7.53 13.52 0.98
N TRP A 113 7.26 12.36 1.56
CA TRP A 113 6.27 12.18 2.61
C TRP A 113 6.73 12.71 3.97
N LYS A 114 6.69 14.04 4.16
CA LYS A 114 7.02 14.74 5.42
C LYS A 114 6.21 14.22 6.61
N ALA A 115 4.96 13.83 6.37
CA ALA A 115 4.06 13.35 7.40
C ALA A 115 4.44 11.95 7.94
N ARG A 116 5.44 11.27 7.36
CA ARG A 116 6.03 10.03 7.93
C ARG A 116 6.52 10.22 9.37
N ARG A 117 6.90 11.44 9.76
CA ARG A 117 7.28 11.79 11.14
C ARG A 117 6.15 11.58 12.17
N LEU A 118 4.92 11.40 11.72
CA LEU A 118 3.75 11.15 12.56
C LEU A 118 3.44 9.66 12.73
N LEU A 119 4.11 8.79 11.97
CA LEU A 119 4.03 7.33 12.11
C LEU A 119 4.88 6.88 13.31
N PRO A 120 4.60 5.68 13.86
CA PRO A 120 5.52 5.04 14.79
C PRO A 120 6.92 4.89 14.19
N GLU A 121 7.94 4.86 15.05
CA GLU A 121 9.30 4.58 14.60
C GLU A 121 9.38 3.18 13.97
N GLY A 122 10.10 3.08 12.85
CA GLY A 122 10.43 1.79 12.26
C GLY A 122 11.62 1.15 12.95
N ASN A 123 11.77 -0.15 12.77
CA ASN A 123 12.94 -0.90 13.21
C ASN A 123 14.12 -0.71 12.25
N ASP A 124 15.29 -1.24 12.61
CA ASP A 124 16.55 -1.19 11.82
C ASP A 124 16.47 -1.91 10.45
N ASN A 125 15.31 -2.47 10.11
CA ASN A 125 15.04 -3.14 8.84
C ASN A 125 14.26 -2.27 7.83
N LEU A 126 14.01 -1.00 8.14
CA LEU A 126 13.29 -0.04 7.29
C LEU A 126 14.26 0.87 6.53
N TYR A 127 14.26 0.75 5.20
CA TYR A 127 15.08 1.56 4.30
C TYR A 127 14.18 2.35 3.34
N LEU A 128 14.21 3.68 3.40
CA LEU A 128 13.38 4.56 2.57
C LEU A 128 14.25 5.35 1.59
N THR A 129 13.90 5.29 0.31
CA THR A 129 14.64 5.95 -0.77
C THR A 129 13.72 6.86 -1.58
N LEU A 130 14.10 8.14 -1.71
CA LEU A 130 13.45 9.09 -2.61
C LEU A 130 13.98 8.87 -4.05
N ARG A 131 13.28 8.04 -4.82
CA ARG A 131 13.72 7.63 -6.17
C ARG A 131 12.53 7.09 -6.97
N SER A 132 12.54 7.37 -8.28
CA SER A 132 11.60 6.77 -9.23
C SER A 132 11.90 5.29 -9.47
N VAL A 133 10.87 4.49 -9.71
CA VAL A 133 10.99 3.05 -9.96
C VAL A 133 11.81 2.73 -11.21
N ASN A 134 11.75 3.59 -12.23
CA ASN A 134 12.52 3.45 -13.47
C ASN A 134 14.04 3.71 -13.32
N GLN A 135 14.49 4.13 -12.13
CA GLN A 135 15.90 4.38 -11.82
C GLN A 135 16.53 3.24 -10.99
N ILE A 136 15.83 2.14 -10.79
CA ILE A 136 16.29 1.01 -9.98
C ILE A 136 16.86 -0.06 -10.92
N SER A 137 18.17 -0.30 -10.85
CA SER A 137 18.85 -1.25 -11.73
C SER A 137 18.62 -2.71 -11.35
N THR A 138 18.82 -3.63 -12.30
CA THR A 138 18.82 -5.09 -12.08
C THR A 138 19.68 -5.51 -10.89
N LYS A 139 20.86 -4.88 -10.69
CA LYS A 139 21.75 -5.19 -9.55
C LYS A 139 21.08 -4.94 -8.20
N ILE A 140 20.21 -3.94 -8.12
CA ILE A 140 19.44 -3.63 -6.91
C ILE A 140 18.22 -4.54 -6.85
N LEU A 141 17.44 -4.63 -7.93
CA LEU A 141 16.20 -5.40 -7.97
C LEU A 141 16.41 -6.91 -7.75
N GLY A 142 17.52 -7.45 -8.26
CA GLY A 142 17.90 -8.86 -8.07
C GLY A 142 18.18 -9.27 -6.62
N LYS A 143 18.16 -8.32 -5.66
CA LYS A 143 18.27 -8.61 -4.23
C LYS A 143 16.93 -8.98 -3.59
N PHE A 144 15.81 -8.57 -4.20
CA PHE A 144 14.48 -8.70 -3.59
C PHE A 144 13.83 -10.03 -3.91
N ASP A 145 13.15 -10.59 -2.91
CA ASP A 145 12.35 -11.81 -2.98
C ASP A 145 10.87 -11.47 -3.20
N VAL A 146 10.46 -10.32 -2.66
CA VAL A 146 9.08 -9.86 -2.63
C VAL A 146 9.01 -8.45 -3.21
N PHE A 147 8.08 -8.24 -4.13
CA PHE A 147 7.73 -6.93 -4.66
C PHE A 147 6.32 -6.56 -4.22
N ILE A 148 6.17 -5.38 -3.64
CA ILE A 148 4.87 -4.80 -3.30
C ILE A 148 4.60 -3.69 -4.31
N PHE A 149 3.43 -3.77 -4.94
CA PHE A 149 2.87 -2.71 -5.76
C PHE A 149 1.63 -2.17 -5.06
N PRO A 150 1.80 -1.08 -4.28
CA PRO A 150 0.68 -0.38 -3.67
C PRO A 150 -0.33 0.13 -4.68
N LYS A 151 -1.46 0.66 -4.19
CA LYS A 151 -2.55 1.23 -4.99
C LYS A 151 -2.14 2.28 -6.02
N SER A 152 -0.93 2.83 -5.91
CA SER A 152 -0.26 3.72 -6.85
C SER A 152 0.44 3.02 -8.02
N ILE A 153 0.21 1.72 -8.28
CA ILE A 153 0.69 1.08 -9.53
C ILE A 153 0.18 1.83 -10.77
N LYS A 154 -1.00 2.46 -10.64
CA LYS A 154 -1.57 3.38 -11.62
C LYS A 154 -0.71 4.64 -11.83
N ASP A 155 -0.03 5.14 -10.81
CA ASP A 155 0.80 6.35 -10.94
C ASP A 155 2.14 6.04 -11.62
N ILE A 156 2.45 4.75 -11.84
CA ILE A 156 3.55 4.25 -12.68
C ILE A 156 3.09 4.18 -14.18
N GLU A 157 1.88 4.66 -14.54
CA GLU A 157 1.24 4.52 -15.87
C GLU A 157 1.95 5.21 -17.05
N GLN A 158 3.12 5.85 -16.90
CA GLN A 158 3.95 6.03 -18.09
C GLN A 158 4.44 4.63 -18.49
N SER A 159 3.85 4.03 -19.52
CA SER A 159 4.04 2.63 -19.92
C SER A 159 5.51 2.21 -20.02
N SER A 160 6.41 3.15 -20.33
CA SER A 160 7.86 2.93 -20.34
C SER A 160 8.46 2.53 -18.98
N ASP A 161 7.92 3.04 -17.87
CA ASP A 161 8.48 2.82 -16.53
C ASP A 161 8.15 1.42 -16.01
N ILE A 162 6.92 0.97 -16.22
CA ILE A 162 6.52 -0.39 -15.85
C ILE A 162 7.19 -1.45 -16.73
N GLU A 163 7.36 -1.17 -18.02
CA GLU A 163 8.09 -2.05 -18.95
C GLU A 163 9.56 -2.15 -18.58
N HIS A 164 10.22 -1.03 -18.27
CA HIS A 164 11.60 -1.04 -17.80
C HIS A 164 11.74 -1.83 -16.50
N LEU A 165 10.85 -1.60 -15.53
CA LEU A 165 10.85 -2.33 -14.27
C LEU A 165 10.65 -3.84 -14.50
N ALA A 166 9.71 -4.23 -15.35
CA ALA A 166 9.46 -5.63 -15.70
C ALA A 166 10.72 -6.30 -16.27
N GLN A 167 11.42 -5.63 -17.20
CA GLN A 167 12.67 -6.13 -17.80
C GLN A 167 13.79 -6.26 -16.76
N GLU A 168 13.91 -5.34 -15.81
CA GLU A 168 14.96 -5.40 -14.80
C GLU A 168 14.66 -6.44 -13.71
N ILE A 169 13.38 -6.67 -13.38
CA ILE A 169 12.96 -7.74 -12.45
C ILE A 169 13.20 -9.12 -13.07
N SER A 170 12.82 -9.33 -14.33
CA SER A 170 12.91 -10.65 -15.00
C SER A 170 14.34 -11.16 -15.16
N LYS A 171 15.32 -10.26 -15.23
CA LYS A 171 16.77 -10.56 -15.26
C LYS A 171 17.33 -11.10 -13.95
N THR A 172 16.52 -11.22 -12.89
CA THR A 172 16.98 -11.74 -11.61
C THR A 172 17.49 -13.19 -11.73
N LYS A 173 18.51 -13.50 -10.92
CA LYS A 173 19.03 -14.87 -10.76
C LYS A 173 18.24 -15.69 -9.73
N LYS A 174 17.25 -15.08 -9.06
CA LYS A 174 16.38 -15.79 -8.13
C LYS A 174 15.41 -16.68 -8.90
N ASP A 175 15.18 -17.86 -8.36
CA ASP A 175 14.24 -18.84 -8.94
C ASP A 175 12.84 -18.75 -8.34
N LYS A 176 12.64 -17.83 -7.40
CA LYS A 176 11.34 -17.57 -6.80
C LYS A 176 11.14 -16.09 -6.51
N LEU A 177 9.96 -15.60 -6.86
CA LEU A 177 9.52 -14.23 -6.64
C LEU A 177 8.09 -14.21 -6.11
N TYR A 178 7.81 -13.24 -5.24
CA TYR A 178 6.47 -12.97 -4.72
C TYR A 178 6.04 -11.55 -5.08
N PHE A 179 4.78 -11.39 -5.44
CA PHE A 179 4.18 -10.09 -5.76
C PHE A 179 2.94 -9.87 -4.90
N LEU A 180 2.90 -8.75 -4.20
CA LEU A 180 1.77 -8.29 -3.39
C LEU A 180 1.22 -7.04 -4.07
N ASN A 181 0.17 -7.21 -4.86
CA ASN A 181 -0.44 -6.11 -5.61
C ASN A 181 -1.69 -5.64 -4.90
N SER A 182 -1.84 -4.32 -4.82
CA SER A 182 -2.99 -3.65 -4.25
C SER A 182 -3.58 -2.70 -5.29
N TYR A 183 -4.90 -2.71 -5.45
CA TYR A 183 -5.61 -1.98 -6.49
C TYR A 183 -6.72 -1.11 -5.90
N VAL A 184 -6.96 0.06 -6.50
CA VAL A 184 -8.17 0.83 -6.19
C VAL A 184 -9.31 0.27 -7.03
N ASN A 185 -10.31 -0.32 -6.38
CA ASN A 185 -11.53 -0.69 -7.08
C ASN A 185 -12.63 0.36 -6.87
N THR A 186 -13.13 0.92 -7.98
CA THR A 186 -14.25 1.87 -7.99
C THR A 186 -15.55 1.27 -8.55
N SER A 187 -15.52 0.07 -9.13
CA SER A 187 -16.66 -0.60 -9.77
C SER A 187 -16.78 -2.07 -9.35
N LEU A 188 -17.99 -2.58 -9.12
CA LEU A 188 -18.20 -3.99 -8.77
C LEU A 188 -17.89 -4.97 -9.92
N ASP A 189 -17.59 -4.46 -11.12
CA ASP A 189 -17.18 -5.25 -12.28
C ASP A 189 -15.70 -5.65 -12.15
N GLN A 190 -15.47 -6.93 -11.89
CA GLN A 190 -14.19 -7.57 -11.53
C GLN A 190 -13.17 -7.72 -12.68
N THR A 191 -13.11 -6.77 -13.61
CA THR A 191 -12.03 -6.70 -14.60
C THR A 191 -11.37 -5.34 -14.46
N SER A 192 -10.63 -5.17 -13.37
CA SER A 192 -9.97 -3.90 -13.11
C SER A 192 -8.95 -3.64 -14.23
N ALA A 193 -9.04 -2.47 -14.85
CA ALA A 193 -8.04 -1.98 -15.81
C ALA A 193 -6.61 -2.01 -15.23
N HIS A 194 -6.48 -2.11 -13.90
CA HIS A 194 -5.23 -2.16 -13.17
C HIS A 194 -4.52 -3.52 -13.18
N VAL A 195 -5.25 -4.63 -13.36
CA VAL A 195 -4.61 -5.95 -13.56
C VAL A 195 -3.79 -5.96 -14.84
N ASN A 196 -4.25 -5.26 -15.88
CA ASN A 196 -3.52 -5.13 -17.14
C ASN A 196 -2.18 -4.40 -16.95
N ILE A 197 -2.04 -3.55 -15.92
CA ILE A 197 -0.74 -2.90 -15.62
C ILE A 197 0.29 -3.96 -15.17
N PHE A 198 -0.14 -4.91 -14.33
CA PHE A 198 0.74 -6.01 -13.90
C PHE A 198 1.01 -7.02 -15.04
N GLU A 199 0.18 -7.05 -16.09
CA GLU A 199 0.37 -7.93 -17.25
C GLU A 199 1.74 -7.72 -17.93
N HIS A 200 2.28 -6.50 -17.91
CA HIS A 200 3.63 -6.22 -18.41
C HIS A 200 4.70 -7.01 -17.64
N ILE A 201 4.61 -7.04 -16.31
CA ILE A 201 5.52 -7.81 -15.45
C ILE A 201 5.28 -9.31 -15.67
N HIS A 202 4.03 -9.75 -15.69
CA HIS A 202 3.68 -11.15 -15.94
C HIS A 202 4.30 -11.66 -17.24
N ASN A 203 4.03 -10.98 -18.36
CA ASN A 203 4.52 -11.38 -19.68
C ASN A 203 6.04 -11.43 -19.74
N GLU A 204 6.72 -10.48 -19.10
CA GLU A 204 8.18 -10.43 -19.09
C GLU A 204 8.81 -11.54 -18.24
N LEU A 205 8.16 -11.94 -17.14
CA LEU A 205 8.54 -13.10 -16.34
C LEU A 205 8.36 -14.41 -17.13
N ILE A 206 7.23 -14.59 -17.83
CA ILE A 206 6.99 -15.79 -18.66
C ILE A 206 8.03 -15.90 -19.77
N ARG A 207 8.45 -14.78 -20.40
CA ARG A 207 9.54 -14.76 -21.39
C ARG A 207 10.90 -15.18 -20.84
N HIS A 208 11.07 -15.11 -19.52
CA HIS A 208 12.30 -15.49 -18.80
C HIS A 208 12.13 -16.79 -18.00
N ASP A 209 11.28 -17.69 -18.50
CA ASP A 209 11.04 -19.06 -18.02
C ASP A 209 10.41 -19.17 -16.63
N PHE A 210 9.92 -18.07 -16.06
CA PHE A 210 9.11 -18.16 -14.85
C PHE A 210 7.72 -18.73 -15.16
N GLN A 211 7.13 -19.38 -14.15
CA GLN A 211 5.77 -19.91 -14.19
C GLN A 211 5.04 -19.55 -12.90
N THR A 212 3.71 -19.43 -12.97
CA THR A 212 2.86 -19.22 -11.79
C THR A 212 1.62 -20.10 -11.86
N ALA A 213 1.19 -20.64 -10.72
CA ALA A 213 -0.09 -21.30 -10.57
C ALA A 213 -1.22 -20.32 -10.18
N ASP A 214 -0.86 -19.09 -9.82
CA ASP A 214 -1.82 -18.07 -9.42
C ASP A 214 -2.51 -17.43 -10.64
N LYS A 215 -3.77 -17.04 -10.48
CA LYS A 215 -4.53 -16.34 -11.52
C LYS A 215 -4.15 -14.86 -11.56
N HIS A 216 -3.17 -14.51 -12.39
CA HIS A 216 -2.71 -13.11 -12.53
C HIS A 216 -3.80 -12.17 -13.07
N THR A 217 -4.83 -12.68 -13.75
CA THR A 217 -5.91 -11.89 -14.34
C THR A 217 -7.07 -11.53 -13.40
N VAL A 218 -7.05 -12.02 -12.15
CA VAL A 218 -8.19 -11.88 -11.22
C VAL A 218 -7.72 -11.32 -9.89
N THR A 219 -8.43 -10.33 -9.38
CA THR A 219 -8.22 -9.76 -8.05
C THR A 219 -9.20 -10.36 -7.03
N GLN A 220 -8.95 -10.10 -5.74
CA GLN A 220 -9.78 -10.60 -4.65
C GLN A 220 -9.91 -9.56 -3.54
N TYR A 221 -10.99 -9.68 -2.78
CA TYR A 221 -11.25 -8.94 -1.57
C TYR A 221 -11.77 -9.88 -0.47
N MET A 222 -11.57 -9.51 0.79
CA MET A 222 -12.02 -10.32 1.92
C MET A 222 -13.45 -9.94 2.33
N GLY A 223 -14.31 -10.92 2.60
CA GLY A 223 -15.71 -10.71 2.99
C GLY A 223 -16.66 -10.52 1.80
N HIS A 224 -17.92 -10.13 2.07
CA HIS A 224 -18.88 -9.77 1.01
C HIS A 224 -18.66 -8.33 0.54
N ALA A 225 -19.05 -7.99 -0.70
CA ALA A 225 -18.88 -6.63 -1.21
C ALA A 225 -19.56 -5.59 -0.30
N ASN A 226 -18.86 -4.48 -0.02
CA ASN A 226 -19.29 -3.41 0.88
C ASN A 226 -19.43 -3.80 2.38
N THR A 227 -18.84 -4.92 2.80
CA THR A 227 -18.80 -5.28 4.23
C THR A 227 -17.92 -4.29 5.00
N GLY A 228 -18.37 -3.86 6.18
CA GLY A 228 -17.57 -3.04 7.07
C GLY A 228 -16.32 -3.78 7.55
N LEU A 229 -15.16 -3.11 7.58
CA LEU A 229 -13.89 -3.73 7.95
C LEU A 229 -13.92 -4.33 9.36
N LYS A 230 -14.62 -3.67 10.30
CA LYS A 230 -14.87 -4.19 11.66
C LYS A 230 -15.72 -5.47 11.68
N ALA A 231 -16.57 -5.67 10.69
CA ALA A 231 -17.35 -6.90 10.56
C ALA A 231 -16.53 -8.04 9.94
N ILE A 232 -15.44 -7.72 9.23
CA ILE A 232 -14.48 -8.71 8.71
C ILE A 232 -13.48 -9.10 9.81
N ASP A 233 -12.93 -8.12 10.53
CA ASP A 233 -12.07 -8.34 11.71
C ASP A 233 -12.48 -7.41 12.84
N VAL A 234 -12.85 -7.97 13.98
CA VAL A 234 -13.36 -7.23 15.14
C VAL A 234 -12.34 -6.29 15.77
N HIS A 235 -11.04 -6.51 15.54
CA HIS A 235 -9.96 -5.65 16.03
C HIS A 235 -9.74 -4.41 15.17
N PHE A 236 -10.33 -4.36 13.97
CA PHE A 236 -10.37 -3.11 13.22
C PHE A 236 -11.33 -2.13 13.89
N ASP A 237 -10.77 -1.10 14.54
CA ASP A 237 -11.54 -0.04 15.16
C ASP A 237 -10.93 1.33 14.84
N TYR A 238 -11.62 2.10 14.02
CA TYR A 238 -11.24 3.47 13.70
C TYR A 238 -11.71 4.41 14.85
N PRO A 239 -10.83 5.26 15.43
CA PRO A 239 -11.21 6.19 16.49
C PRO A 239 -12.41 7.07 16.11
N LYS A 240 -13.53 6.92 16.83
CA LYS A 240 -14.81 7.56 16.49
C LYS A 240 -14.72 9.08 16.49
N GLU A 241 -13.93 9.63 17.39
CA GLU A 241 -13.64 11.05 17.51
C GLU A 241 -12.91 11.64 16.29
N CYS A 242 -12.33 10.80 15.43
CA CYS A 242 -11.60 11.21 14.23
C CYS A 242 -12.35 10.91 12.92
N ILE A 243 -13.58 10.34 12.98
CA ILE A 243 -14.34 9.96 11.78
C ILE A 243 -14.75 11.19 10.98
N VAL A 244 -15.16 12.23 11.69
CA VAL A 244 -15.59 13.49 11.09
C VAL A 244 -14.44 14.47 11.27
N LEU A 245 -13.65 14.67 10.20
CA LEU A 245 -12.56 15.64 10.22
C LEU A 245 -13.09 17.07 10.39
N CYS A 246 -14.25 17.37 9.79
CA CYS A 246 -14.88 18.68 9.94
C CYS A 246 -16.38 18.71 9.63
N GLN A 247 -17.14 19.42 10.46
CA GLN A 247 -18.56 19.73 10.24
C GLN A 247 -18.84 21.23 10.40
N ASP A 248 -19.32 21.81 9.29
CA ASP A 248 -20.02 23.07 9.08
C ASP A 248 -19.33 24.43 8.89
N LYS A 249 -20.04 25.17 8.02
CA LYS A 249 -19.80 26.43 7.34
C LYS A 249 -20.08 27.61 8.25
N ASP A 250 -19.09 28.46 8.44
CA ASP A 250 -19.36 29.89 8.60
C ASP A 250 -18.95 30.62 7.32
N ASN A 251 -19.52 31.80 7.05
CA ASN A 251 -19.29 32.58 5.83
C ASN A 251 -17.82 32.98 5.58
N GLU A 252 -16.93 32.71 6.56
CA GLU A 252 -15.48 32.97 6.52
C GLU A 252 -14.62 31.72 6.20
N CYS A 253 -15.25 30.58 5.89
CA CYS A 253 -14.61 29.27 5.64
C CYS A 253 -13.47 28.95 6.62
N ARG A 254 -13.82 28.46 7.83
CA ARG A 254 -12.82 27.88 8.73
C ARG A 254 -12.51 26.41 8.44
N CYS A 255 -13.37 25.70 7.69
CA CYS A 255 -13.12 24.31 7.34
C CYS A 255 -14.12 23.74 6.32
N LYS A 256 -13.63 23.04 5.28
CA LYS A 256 -14.42 22.06 4.53
C LYS A 256 -13.55 20.93 3.99
N VAL A 257 -13.32 19.89 4.77
CA VAL A 257 -12.93 18.57 4.25
C VAL A 257 -13.97 17.58 4.74
N ARG A 258 -14.75 17.01 3.81
CA ARG A 258 -15.80 16.03 4.11
C ARG A 258 -15.31 14.64 3.69
N ASP A 259 -14.19 14.24 4.28
CA ASP A 259 -13.61 12.92 4.04
C ASP A 259 -13.94 11.98 5.18
N TYR A 260 -14.67 10.93 4.81
CA TYR A 260 -14.90 9.79 5.68
C TYR A 260 -13.75 8.78 5.47
N PRO A 261 -13.23 8.20 6.55
CA PRO A 261 -12.29 7.10 6.43
C PRO A 261 -12.91 5.94 5.64
N ILE A 262 -12.07 5.17 4.97
CA ILE A 262 -12.52 3.92 4.35
C ILE A 262 -12.79 2.92 5.48
N LEU A 263 -14.08 2.64 5.71
CA LEU A 263 -14.55 1.71 6.74
C LEU A 263 -15.16 0.43 6.19
N THR A 264 -15.16 0.26 4.86
CA THR A 264 -15.67 -0.94 4.19
C THR A 264 -14.63 -1.50 3.23
N ASN A 265 -14.77 -2.77 2.88
CA ASN A 265 -13.90 -3.44 1.90
C ASN A 265 -14.14 -3.02 0.45
N ARG A 266 -15.02 -2.03 0.18
CA ARG A 266 -15.37 -1.59 -1.17
C ARG A 266 -14.16 -1.20 -2.02
N TYR A 267 -13.18 -0.57 -1.39
CA TYR A 267 -11.98 -0.05 -2.04
C TYR A 267 -10.76 -0.95 -1.82
N LEU A 268 -10.98 -2.13 -1.26
CA LEU A 268 -9.94 -3.11 -1.02
C LEU A 268 -10.02 -4.18 -2.10
N ASP A 269 -8.93 -4.31 -2.84
CA ASP A 269 -8.80 -5.25 -3.93
C ASP A 269 -7.32 -5.55 -4.13
N TYR A 270 -6.96 -6.83 -4.17
CA TYR A 270 -5.57 -7.23 -4.08
C TYR A 270 -5.28 -8.55 -4.80
N GLN A 271 -4.00 -8.79 -5.07
CA GLN A 271 -3.47 -10.06 -5.57
C GLN A 271 -2.21 -10.43 -4.79
N ILE A 272 -2.02 -11.75 -4.64
CA ILE A 272 -0.74 -12.31 -4.23
C ILE A 272 -0.35 -13.36 -5.27
N LEU A 273 0.83 -13.19 -5.87
CA LEU A 273 1.33 -14.05 -6.94
C LEU A 273 2.69 -14.61 -6.54
N GLU A 274 2.91 -15.90 -6.79
CA GLU A 274 4.19 -16.60 -6.63
C GLU A 274 4.64 -17.08 -8.01
N TYR A 275 5.85 -16.70 -8.41
CA TYR A 275 6.49 -17.14 -9.63
C TYR A 275 7.70 -18.01 -9.30
N THR A 276 7.90 -19.06 -10.07
CA THR A 276 9.03 -19.99 -9.92
C THR A 276 9.69 -20.30 -11.25
N ARG A 277 11.00 -20.53 -11.23
CA ARG A 277 11.81 -21.03 -12.36
C ARG A 277 12.61 -22.26 -11.93
#